data_AF-A0A2V8JBY1-F1
#
_entry.id   AF-A0A2V8JBY1-F1
#
_cell.length_a   1.000
_cell.length_b   1.000
_cell.length_c   1.000
_cell.angle_alpha   90.00
_cell.angle_beta   90.00
_cell.angle_gamma   90.00
#
_symmetry.space_group_name_H-M   'P 1'
#
loop_
_entity.id
_entity.type
_entity.pdbx_description
1 polymer ?
#
loop_
_entity_poly.entity_id
_entity_poly.type
_entity_poly.pdbx_seq_one_letter_code
_entity_poly.pdbx_strand_id
1 'polypeptide(L)'
;MESAVAFGEKSMKIWRKRITSVSGRDNAGSAVFAHTLLAMSLLAGYVVLGMGTAGLLAYTGLHTDPARSPYHRLLVQVCGIACAVVSASTYPAWRRFVATGSKLVRQDQPCLFERMDKVASLFEQHARNQGAFTEYLYREVRPAVGRGYHPPVIEGFDAFLAFAGPRRQPEEIREDPEQGSLSVAERLAAIQDLPPGPCGDPSPAISLLDNVPELETRLLLLEAPSGTEELRSIPWTQAASCSVLPNWHVLCRLHAFKLYNLTLGDLPRTMANLDSYGVVWGPDVDADVARECSKSLFTAALGRVLTREGWYIDHAPGYLRLRCLNHEIDPARLLDEMASPEFTPETWHEMLSRWDLDPTLPLGPRYQAAQM
;
A
#
# COMPACT_ATOMS: atom_id res chain seq x y z
N MET A 1 49.59 24.95 27.29
CA MET A 1 48.10 25.02 27.26
C MET A 1 47.56 25.37 25.87
N GLU A 2 48.24 26.19 25.05
CA GLU A 2 47.77 26.51 23.68
C GLU A 2 47.66 25.31 22.72
N SER A 3 48.52 24.29 22.83
CA SER A 3 48.43 23.12 21.91
C SER A 3 47.23 22.20 22.18
N ALA A 4 46.70 22.19 23.42
CA ALA A 4 45.51 21.42 23.77
C ALA A 4 44.22 22.10 23.25
N VAL A 5 44.19 23.43 23.25
CA VAL A 5 43.07 24.21 22.71
C VAL A 5 43.03 24.13 21.18
N ALA A 6 44.19 24.22 20.52
CA ALA A 6 44.29 24.09 19.07
C ALA A 6 43.92 22.68 18.56
N PHE A 7 44.23 21.64 19.33
CA PHE A 7 43.83 20.27 19.00
C PHE A 7 42.31 20.07 19.11
N GLY A 8 41.67 20.66 20.13
CA GLY A 8 40.22 20.62 20.30
C GLY A 8 39.46 21.32 19.17
N GLU A 9 39.92 22.48 18.72
CA GLU A 9 39.24 23.26 17.67
C GLU A 9 39.32 22.58 16.29
N LYS A 10 40.48 21.97 15.98
CA LYS A 10 40.69 21.24 14.71
C LYS A 10 39.87 19.94 14.67
N SER A 11 39.74 19.25 15.81
CA SER A 11 38.94 18.04 15.92
C SER A 11 37.43 18.34 15.83
N MET A 12 36.95 19.45 16.42
CA MET A 12 35.56 19.88 16.29
C MET A 12 35.18 20.29 14.86
N LYS A 13 36.08 20.92 14.09
CA LYS A 13 35.82 21.27 12.67
C LYS A 13 35.68 20.02 11.80
N ILE A 14 36.46 18.96 12.08
CA ILE A 14 36.37 17.68 11.36
C ILE A 14 35.08 16.94 11.71
N TRP A 15 34.67 16.94 12.98
CA TRP A 15 33.39 16.35 13.41
C TRP A 15 32.17 17.09 12.84
N ARG A 16 32.18 18.43 12.84
CA ARG A 16 31.08 19.23 12.27
C ARG A 16 30.90 18.96 10.77
N LYS A 17 32.00 18.81 10.02
CA LYS A 17 31.97 18.54 8.57
C LYS A 17 31.48 17.11 8.23
N ARG A 18 31.69 16.13 9.12
CA ARG A 18 31.16 14.77 8.97
C ARG A 18 29.68 14.65 9.33
N ILE A 19 29.22 15.39 10.35
CA ILE A 19 27.80 15.39 10.72
C ILE A 19 26.95 16.02 9.60
N THR A 20 27.43 17.10 8.97
CA THR A 20 26.70 17.73 7.86
C THR A 20 26.74 16.92 6.57
N SER A 21 27.75 16.05 6.34
CA SER A 21 27.80 15.21 5.14
C SER A 21 26.93 13.95 5.23
N VAL A 22 26.58 13.52 6.45
CA VAL A 22 25.66 12.39 6.67
C VAL A 22 24.19 12.82 6.55
N SER A 23 23.90 14.11 6.69
CA SER A 23 22.55 14.70 6.57
C SER A 23 22.07 14.95 5.13
N GLY A 24 22.80 14.52 4.09
CA GLY A 24 22.53 14.87 2.68
C GLY A 24 21.98 13.74 1.79
N ARG A 25 21.53 12.62 2.37
CA ARG A 25 20.76 11.57 1.67
C ARG A 25 19.50 11.31 2.46
N ASP A 26 18.45 12.02 2.09
CA ASP A 26 17.19 12.11 2.83
C ASP A 26 16.31 10.87 2.59
N ASN A 27 16.55 9.83 3.39
CA ASN A 27 15.47 8.91 3.75
C ASN A 27 14.84 9.46 5.04
N ALA A 28 13.64 10.05 4.96
CA ALA A 28 12.95 10.63 6.13
C ALA A 28 12.75 9.60 7.27
N GLY A 29 12.63 8.31 6.95
CA GLY A 29 12.62 7.22 7.95
C GLY A 29 13.92 7.09 8.74
N SER A 30 15.07 7.41 8.12
CA SER A 30 16.37 7.42 8.82
C SER A 30 16.47 8.60 9.78
N ALA A 31 15.76 9.70 9.53
CA ALA A 31 15.79 10.85 10.42
C ALA A 31 15.13 10.52 11.76
N VAL A 32 13.90 9.99 11.77
CA VAL A 32 13.21 9.64 13.04
C VAL A 32 14.01 8.59 13.82
N PHE A 33 14.49 7.54 13.13
CA PHE A 33 15.31 6.51 13.75
C PHE A 33 16.64 7.05 14.28
N ALA A 34 17.31 7.95 13.55
CA ALA A 34 18.53 8.60 13.99
C ALA A 34 18.30 9.51 15.20
N HIS A 35 17.17 10.24 15.26
CA HIS A 35 16.81 11.03 16.44
C HIS A 35 16.54 10.15 17.65
N THR A 36 15.84 9.02 17.48
CA THR A 36 15.62 8.05 18.56
C THR A 36 16.95 7.43 19.03
N LEU A 37 17.82 7.00 18.12
CA LEU A 37 19.13 6.47 18.46
C LEU A 37 20.02 7.50 19.15
N LEU A 38 20.01 8.75 18.68
CA LEU A 38 20.74 9.85 19.30
C LEU A 38 20.24 10.10 20.73
N ALA A 39 18.92 10.17 20.92
CA ALA A 39 18.30 10.37 22.23
C ALA A 39 18.65 9.22 23.20
N MET A 40 18.57 7.97 22.73
CA MET A 40 18.95 6.80 23.51
C MET A 40 20.45 6.78 23.83
N SER A 41 21.30 7.17 22.89
CA SER A 41 22.75 7.27 23.08
C SER A 41 23.13 8.35 24.09
N LEU A 42 22.49 9.53 24.01
CA LEU A 42 22.67 10.61 24.99
C LEU A 42 22.21 10.19 26.38
N LEU A 43 21.07 9.52 26.49
CA LEU A 43 20.57 9.00 27.77
C LEU A 43 21.53 7.97 28.37
N ALA A 44 21.99 7.01 27.56
CA ALA A 44 22.98 6.01 28.00
C ALA A 44 24.30 6.66 28.43
N GLY A 45 24.79 7.63 27.65
CA GLY A 45 26.00 8.39 27.98
C GLY A 45 25.88 9.18 29.28
N TYR A 46 24.74 9.82 29.51
CA TYR A 46 24.45 10.54 30.76
C TYR A 46 24.46 9.59 31.97
N VAL A 47 23.84 8.42 31.86
CA VAL A 47 23.80 7.41 32.94
C VAL A 47 25.21 6.87 33.25
N VAL A 48 25.99 6.54 32.22
CA VAL A 48 27.39 6.07 32.40
C VAL A 48 28.25 7.15 33.05
N LEU A 49 28.11 8.40 32.63
CA LEU A 49 28.86 9.52 33.21
C LEU A 49 28.49 9.77 34.68
N GLY A 50 27.18 9.73 35.00
CA GLY A 50 26.69 9.86 36.38
C GLY A 50 27.20 8.74 37.30
N MET A 51 27.13 7.48 36.85
CA MET A 51 27.65 6.36 37.63
C MET A 51 29.19 6.40 37.79
N GLY A 52 29.91 6.76 36.73
CA GLY A 52 31.37 6.87 36.78
C GLY A 52 31.86 7.96 37.73
N THR A 53 31.20 9.13 37.72
CA THR A 53 31.53 10.23 38.64
C THR A 53 31.20 9.89 40.10
N ALA A 54 30.06 9.24 40.35
CA ALA A 54 29.71 8.73 41.69
C ALA A 54 30.72 7.68 42.19
N GLY A 55 31.11 6.73 41.34
CA GLY A 55 32.10 5.70 41.66
C GLY A 55 33.48 6.29 41.98
N LEU A 56 33.94 7.28 41.22
CA LEU A 56 35.22 7.97 41.47
C LEU A 56 35.19 8.71 42.82
N LEU A 57 34.10 9.43 43.12
CA LEU A 57 33.95 10.11 44.41
C LEU A 57 33.95 9.12 45.57
N ALA A 58 33.25 7.99 45.45
CA ALA A 58 33.25 6.94 46.46
C ALA A 58 34.66 6.33 46.65
N TYR A 59 35.37 6.04 45.55
CA TYR A 59 36.74 5.50 45.59
C TYR A 59 37.70 6.44 46.31
N THR A 60 37.66 7.74 45.98
CA THR A 60 38.52 8.75 46.63
C THR A 60 38.24 8.84 48.12
N GLY A 61 36.97 8.80 48.54
CA GLY A 61 36.60 8.80 49.96
C GLY A 61 37.07 7.55 50.72
N LEU A 62 37.05 6.37 50.08
CA LEU A 62 37.50 5.12 50.70
C LEU A 62 39.04 5.04 50.85
N HIS A 63 39.79 5.66 49.94
CA HIS A 63 41.26 5.62 49.95
C HIS A 63 41.91 6.75 50.77
N THR A 64 41.15 7.76 51.19
CA THR A 64 41.65 8.81 52.08
C THR A 64 41.62 8.35 53.53
N ASP A 65 42.79 8.28 54.17
CA ASP A 65 42.92 7.95 55.59
C ASP A 65 42.38 9.10 56.47
N PRO A 66 41.24 8.92 57.16
CA PRO A 66 40.61 9.97 57.94
C PRO A 66 41.39 10.32 59.22
N ALA A 67 42.36 9.49 59.62
CA ALA A 67 43.15 9.69 60.84
C ALA A 67 44.24 10.77 60.69
N ARG A 68 44.66 11.09 59.45
CA ARG A 68 45.80 12.00 59.22
C ARG A 68 45.49 13.48 59.41
N SER A 69 44.25 13.93 59.18
CA SER A 69 43.92 15.36 59.21
C SER A 69 42.41 15.63 59.27
N PRO A 70 41.94 16.68 59.98
CA PRO A 70 40.53 17.08 59.97
C PRO A 70 40.00 17.43 58.57
N TYR A 71 40.88 17.91 57.67
CA TYR A 71 40.52 18.19 56.28
C TYR A 71 40.16 16.93 55.50
N HIS A 72 40.77 15.78 55.81
CA HIS A 72 40.45 14.51 55.15
C HIS A 72 39.06 14.01 55.56
N ARG A 73 38.67 14.19 56.83
CA ARG A 73 37.29 13.88 57.28
C ARG A 73 36.24 14.74 56.59
N LEU A 74 36.49 16.04 56.42
CA LEU A 74 35.59 16.92 55.69
C LEU A 74 35.47 16.50 54.21
N LEU A 75 36.59 16.16 53.57
CA LEU A 75 36.61 15.70 52.18
C LEU A 75 35.78 14.43 51.99
N VAL A 76 35.92 13.43 52.87
CA VAL A 76 35.12 12.19 52.82
C VAL A 76 33.63 12.49 52.94
N GLN A 77 33.22 13.38 53.84
CA GLN A 77 31.82 13.77 54.01
C GLN A 77 31.25 14.46 52.77
N VAL A 78 32.00 15.42 52.20
CA VAL A 78 31.58 16.13 50.98
C VAL A 78 31.47 15.18 49.79
N CYS A 79 32.46 14.29 49.59
CA CYS A 79 32.43 13.28 48.54
C CYS A 79 31.26 12.28 48.71
N GLY A 80 30.95 11.88 49.94
CA GLY A 80 29.81 11.01 50.24
C GLY A 80 28.46 11.66 49.92
N ILE A 81 28.27 12.92 50.33
CA ILE A 81 27.04 13.69 50.02
C ILE A 81 26.91 13.90 48.51
N ALA A 82 27.99 14.30 47.84
CA ALA A 82 27.99 14.49 46.40
C ALA A 82 27.64 13.18 45.64
N CYS A 83 28.22 12.05 46.07
CA CYS A 83 27.91 10.73 45.51
C CYS A 83 26.42 10.37 45.67
N ALA A 84 25.83 10.62 46.85
CA ALA A 84 24.42 10.36 47.10
C ALA A 84 23.50 11.22 46.22
N VAL A 85 23.82 12.52 46.06
CA VAL A 85 23.05 13.45 45.23
C VAL A 85 23.11 13.06 43.75
N VAL A 86 24.29 12.75 43.22
CA VAL A 86 24.47 12.32 41.82
C VAL A 86 23.75 10.99 41.56
N SER A 87 23.82 10.04 42.49
CA SER A 87 23.11 8.77 42.36
C SER A 87 21.59 8.96 42.35
N ALA A 88 21.06 9.81 43.24
CA ALA A 88 19.64 10.11 43.32
C ALA A 88 19.11 10.87 42.09
N SER A 89 19.92 11.71 41.45
CA SER A 89 19.53 12.47 40.25
C SER A 89 19.70 11.67 38.95
N THR A 90 20.60 10.69 38.92
CA THR A 90 20.84 9.85 37.74
C THR A 90 19.79 8.75 37.60
N TYR A 91 19.21 8.28 38.71
CA TYR A 91 18.04 7.42 38.64
C TYR A 91 16.84 8.25 38.15
N PRO A 92 16.28 7.96 36.95
CA PRO A 92 15.08 8.63 36.50
C PRO A 92 14.02 8.36 37.56
N ALA A 93 13.64 9.40 38.30
CA ALA A 93 12.62 9.27 39.32
C ALA A 93 11.39 8.68 38.63
N TRP A 94 10.94 7.50 39.08
CA TRP A 94 9.73 6.81 38.62
C TRP A 94 8.47 7.59 38.99
N ARG A 95 8.47 8.91 38.83
CA ARG A 95 7.26 9.71 38.82
C ARG A 95 6.51 9.25 37.59
N ARG A 96 5.48 8.43 37.81
CA ARG A 96 4.49 8.06 36.79
C ARG A 96 4.19 9.33 36.01
N PHE A 97 4.41 9.28 34.70
CA PHE A 97 3.93 10.34 33.82
C PHE A 97 2.43 10.43 34.02
N VAL A 98 1.99 11.41 34.81
CA VAL A 98 0.59 11.78 34.91
C VAL A 98 0.41 12.79 33.79
N ALA A 99 -0.18 12.34 32.68
CA ALA A 99 -0.52 13.24 31.59
C ALA A 99 -1.31 14.43 32.18
N THR A 100 -0.83 15.64 31.94
CA THR A 100 -1.47 16.86 32.41
C THR A 100 -2.81 17.00 31.67
N GLY A 101 -3.89 16.64 32.35
CA GLY A 101 -5.26 16.75 31.82
C GLY A 101 -6.20 15.74 32.47
N SER A 102 -7.50 16.06 32.53
CA SER A 102 -8.51 15.06 32.84
C SER A 102 -8.50 14.01 31.72
N LYS A 103 -8.56 12.74 32.10
CA LYS A 103 -8.73 11.66 31.13
C LYS A 103 -10.02 11.93 30.37
N LEU A 104 -9.96 12.07 29.04
CA LEU A 104 -11.15 12.22 28.22
C LEU A 104 -11.94 10.91 28.29
N VAL A 105 -13.03 10.89 29.05
CA VAL A 105 -13.93 9.73 29.15
C VAL A 105 -15.15 10.00 28.28
N ARG A 106 -15.59 8.99 27.52
CA ARG A 106 -16.76 9.09 26.62
C ARG A 106 -18.04 9.54 27.33
N GLN A 107 -18.20 9.20 28.61
CA GLN A 107 -19.33 9.63 29.44
C GLN A 107 -19.34 11.14 29.70
N ASP A 108 -18.17 11.77 29.85
CA ASP A 108 -18.08 13.19 30.22
C ASP A 108 -18.22 14.10 29.00
N GLN A 109 -17.98 13.59 27.79
CA GLN A 109 -17.97 14.38 26.55
C GLN A 109 -18.60 13.63 25.36
N PRO A 110 -19.87 13.19 25.44
CA PRO A 110 -20.49 12.36 24.42
C PRO A 110 -20.50 13.01 23.03
N CYS A 111 -20.72 14.31 22.95
CA CYS A 111 -20.71 15.06 21.68
C CYS A 111 -19.32 15.10 21.01
N LEU A 112 -18.23 15.13 21.78
CA LEU A 112 -16.88 15.09 21.23
C LEU A 112 -16.62 13.72 20.59
N PHE A 113 -16.94 12.66 21.32
CA PHE A 113 -16.74 11.30 20.82
C PHE A 113 -17.66 10.99 19.63
N GLU A 114 -18.90 11.47 19.62
CA GLU A 114 -19.79 11.34 18.45
C GLU A 114 -19.17 12.02 17.21
N ARG A 115 -18.58 13.21 17.37
CA ARG A 115 -17.86 13.88 16.27
C ARG A 115 -16.61 13.11 15.86
N MET A 116 -15.84 12.58 16.81
CA MET A 116 -14.67 11.74 16.50
C MET A 116 -15.07 10.46 15.76
N ASP A 117 -16.16 9.80 16.17
CA ASP A 117 -16.70 8.60 15.52
C ASP A 117 -17.20 8.93 14.10
N LYS A 118 -17.86 10.08 13.93
CA LYS A 118 -18.27 10.57 12.60
C LYS A 118 -17.07 10.88 11.71
N VAL A 119 -16.03 11.50 12.25
CA VAL A 119 -14.79 11.78 11.49
C VAL A 119 -14.08 10.48 11.14
N ALA A 120 -13.96 9.54 12.08
CA ALA A 120 -13.36 8.23 11.85
C ALA A 120 -14.12 7.43 10.77
N SER A 121 -15.45 7.43 10.80
CA SER A 121 -16.25 6.73 9.79
C SER A 121 -16.12 7.37 8.40
N LEU A 122 -16.01 8.70 8.31
CA LEU A 122 -15.72 9.40 7.06
C LEU A 122 -14.33 9.05 6.52
N PHE A 123 -13.30 8.96 7.39
CA PHE A 123 -11.96 8.54 6.99
C PHE A 123 -11.92 7.09 6.53
N GLU A 124 -12.61 6.17 7.23
CA GLU A 124 -12.74 4.79 6.78
C GLU A 124 -13.44 4.68 5.43
N GLN A 125 -14.51 5.45 5.22
CA GLN A 125 -15.22 5.48 3.94
C GLN A 125 -14.31 6.04 2.84
N HIS A 126 -13.55 7.10 3.13
CA HIS A 126 -12.60 7.69 2.17
C HIS A 126 -11.49 6.70 1.80
N ALA A 127 -10.86 6.05 2.78
CA ALA A 127 -9.80 5.06 2.53
C ALA A 127 -10.33 3.86 1.74
N ARG A 128 -11.53 3.36 2.06
CA ARG A 128 -12.19 2.30 1.29
C ARG A 128 -12.47 2.73 -0.15
N ASN A 129 -12.98 3.95 -0.34
CA ASN A 129 -13.27 4.49 -1.66
C ASN A 129 -11.99 4.71 -2.47
N GLN A 130 -10.88 5.13 -1.85
CA GLN A 130 -9.59 5.29 -2.52
C GLN A 130 -9.03 3.95 -3.01
N GLY A 131 -9.09 2.90 -2.18
CA GLY A 131 -8.68 1.55 -2.58
C GLY A 131 -9.54 1.01 -3.73
N ALA A 132 -10.86 1.13 -3.61
CA ALA A 132 -11.80 0.71 -4.66
C ALA A 132 -11.61 1.51 -5.96
N PHE A 133 -11.37 2.82 -5.88
CA PHE A 133 -11.14 3.68 -7.04
C PHE A 133 -9.83 3.32 -7.74
N THR A 134 -8.79 3.00 -6.97
CA THR A 134 -7.52 2.51 -7.53
C THR A 134 -7.74 1.19 -8.26
N GLU A 135 -8.41 0.22 -7.65
CA GLU A 135 -8.72 -1.06 -8.31
C GLU A 135 -9.53 -0.84 -9.60
N TYR A 136 -10.58 -0.01 -9.54
CA TYR A 136 -11.41 0.36 -10.68
C TYR A 136 -10.59 1.00 -11.81
N LEU A 137 -9.73 1.98 -11.50
CA LEU A 137 -8.88 2.61 -12.50
C LEU A 137 -7.98 1.58 -13.19
N TYR A 138 -7.29 0.73 -12.42
CA TYR A 138 -6.36 -0.24 -12.98
C TYR A 138 -7.03 -1.37 -13.76
N ARG A 139 -8.19 -1.85 -13.30
CA ARG A 139 -8.87 -3.00 -13.90
C ARG A 139 -9.80 -2.64 -15.05
N GLU A 140 -10.46 -1.49 -15.00
CA GLU A 140 -11.52 -1.12 -15.95
C GLU A 140 -11.09 0.02 -16.88
N VAL A 141 -10.52 1.09 -16.32
CA VAL A 141 -10.25 2.34 -17.06
C VAL A 141 -8.93 2.29 -17.84
N ARG A 142 -7.81 1.97 -17.18
CA ARG A 142 -6.47 1.91 -17.79
C ARG A 142 -6.42 0.99 -19.02
N PRO A 143 -7.06 -0.19 -19.04
CA PRO A 143 -7.07 -1.03 -20.22
C PRO A 143 -7.76 -0.38 -21.43
N ALA A 144 -8.77 0.46 -21.22
CA ALA A 144 -9.43 1.21 -22.29
C ALA A 144 -8.60 2.41 -22.75
N VAL A 145 -8.06 3.18 -21.80
CA VAL A 145 -7.17 4.33 -22.06
C VAL A 145 -5.89 3.91 -22.78
N GLY A 146 -5.30 2.78 -22.38
CA GLY A 146 -4.14 2.17 -23.04
C GLY A 146 -4.37 1.82 -24.52
N ARG A 147 -5.63 1.84 -24.97
CA ARG A 147 -6.02 1.63 -26.37
C ARG A 147 -6.58 2.89 -27.05
N GLY A 148 -6.47 4.04 -26.40
CA GLY A 148 -6.93 5.33 -26.93
C GLY A 148 -8.43 5.60 -26.72
N TYR A 149 -9.07 4.93 -25.76
CA TYR A 149 -10.50 5.14 -25.46
C TYR A 149 -10.73 5.88 -24.14
N HIS A 150 -11.81 6.64 -24.10
CA HIS A 150 -12.27 7.40 -22.93
C HIS A 150 -13.66 6.89 -22.50
N PRO A 151 -13.73 5.93 -21.56
CA PRO A 151 -14.99 5.56 -20.93
C PRO A 151 -15.39 6.61 -19.87
N PRO A 152 -16.69 6.79 -19.55
CA PRO A 152 -17.12 7.75 -18.55
C PRO A 152 -16.69 7.29 -17.15
N VAL A 153 -15.70 7.96 -16.56
CA VAL A 153 -14.98 7.44 -15.38
C VAL A 153 -15.84 7.49 -14.14
N ILE A 154 -16.51 8.61 -13.87
CA ILE A 154 -17.34 8.76 -12.67
C ILE A 154 -18.54 7.82 -12.69
N GLU A 155 -19.30 7.81 -13.80
CA GLU A 155 -20.45 6.90 -13.96
C GLU A 155 -20.04 5.44 -13.84
N GLY A 156 -18.86 5.09 -14.38
CA GLY A 156 -18.34 3.75 -14.26
C GLY A 156 -17.91 3.38 -12.85
N PHE A 157 -17.41 4.34 -12.06
CA PHE A 157 -17.06 4.07 -10.68
C PHE A 157 -18.28 3.81 -9.82
N ASP A 158 -19.38 4.55 -10.04
CA ASP A 158 -20.65 4.31 -9.35
C ASP A 158 -21.19 2.90 -9.67
N ALA A 159 -21.13 2.49 -10.94
CA ALA A 159 -21.47 1.12 -11.35
C ALA A 159 -20.55 0.09 -10.70
N PHE A 160 -19.24 0.34 -10.67
CA PHE A 160 -18.25 -0.53 -10.04
C PHE A 160 -18.55 -0.74 -8.55
N LEU A 161 -18.85 0.32 -7.81
CA LEU A 161 -19.22 0.23 -6.39
C LEU A 161 -20.51 -0.57 -6.18
N ALA A 162 -21.49 -0.41 -7.07
CA ALA A 162 -22.76 -1.15 -6.99
C ALA A 162 -22.56 -2.66 -7.20
N PHE A 163 -21.65 -3.08 -8.09
CA PHE A 163 -21.41 -4.50 -8.41
C PHE A 163 -20.35 -5.18 -7.56
N ALA A 164 -19.21 -4.52 -7.32
CA ALA A 164 -18.13 -5.09 -6.52
C ALA A 164 -18.54 -5.28 -5.06
N GLY A 165 -19.56 -4.53 -4.61
CA GLY A 165 -19.97 -4.47 -3.21
C GLY A 165 -18.87 -3.90 -2.31
N PRO A 166 -19.11 -3.79 -1.00
CA PRO A 166 -18.05 -3.51 -0.04
C PRO A 166 -17.14 -4.74 0.05
N ARG A 167 -16.21 -4.92 -0.91
CA ARG A 167 -15.19 -5.96 -0.82
C ARG A 167 -14.40 -5.80 0.47
N ARG A 168 -13.93 -6.94 0.99
CA ARG A 168 -12.90 -6.97 2.05
C ARG A 168 -11.81 -6.01 1.62
N GLN A 169 -11.43 -5.10 2.53
CA GLN A 169 -10.31 -4.21 2.31
C GLN A 169 -9.18 -5.05 1.72
N PRO A 170 -8.59 -4.68 0.56
CA PRO A 170 -7.33 -5.29 0.16
C PRO A 170 -6.43 -5.27 1.40
N GLU A 171 -5.90 -6.44 1.78
CA GLU A 171 -4.98 -6.57 2.92
C GLU A 171 -4.07 -5.37 2.89
N GLU A 172 -4.29 -4.49 3.87
CA GLU A 172 -3.65 -3.21 4.11
C GLU A 172 -2.77 -2.85 2.91
N ILE A 173 -3.31 -2.17 1.89
CA ILE A 173 -2.47 -1.52 0.87
C ILE A 173 -1.46 -0.78 1.72
N ARG A 174 -0.27 -1.35 1.81
CA ARG A 174 0.84 -0.75 2.53
C ARG A 174 1.05 0.50 1.71
N GLU A 175 0.47 1.59 2.18
CA GLU A 175 0.76 2.91 1.66
C GLU A 175 2.27 2.96 1.73
N ASP A 176 2.90 2.84 0.57
CA ASP A 176 4.32 2.99 0.47
C ASP A 176 4.57 4.40 1.01
N PRO A 177 5.24 4.56 2.18
CA PRO A 177 5.43 5.87 2.77
C PRO A 177 6.20 6.82 1.84
N GLU A 178 6.71 6.30 0.72
CA GLU A 178 7.38 7.00 -0.38
C GLU A 178 6.43 7.71 -1.37
N GLN A 179 5.13 7.39 -1.41
CA GLN A 179 4.17 8.21 -2.14
C GLN A 179 3.85 9.44 -1.30
N GLY A 180 4.43 10.59 -1.67
CA GLY A 180 4.45 11.89 -0.96
C GLY A 180 3.11 12.55 -0.68
N SER A 181 2.15 11.78 -0.17
CA SER A 181 0.99 12.28 0.53
C SER A 181 1.47 12.88 1.85
N LEU A 182 1.11 14.14 2.07
CA LEU A 182 1.36 14.81 3.34
C LEU A 182 0.80 13.94 4.47
N SER A 183 1.58 13.77 5.54
CA SER A 183 1.12 13.09 6.74
C SER A 183 -0.17 13.76 7.25
N VAL A 184 -1.01 13.03 7.98
CA VAL A 184 -2.24 13.63 8.57
C VAL A 184 -1.89 14.85 9.41
N ALA A 185 -0.76 14.81 10.13
CA ALA A 185 -0.27 15.95 10.90
C ALA A 185 0.08 17.16 10.02
N GLU A 186 0.75 16.96 8.89
CA GLU A 186 1.07 18.04 7.95
C GLU A 186 -0.17 18.60 7.26
N ARG A 187 -1.14 17.74 6.91
CA ARG A 187 -2.45 18.17 6.39
C ARG A 187 -3.20 19.03 7.41
N LEU A 188 -3.20 18.61 8.68
CA LEU A 188 -3.81 19.37 9.77
C LEU A 188 -3.08 20.69 10.04
N ALA A 189 -1.75 20.71 10.00
CA ALA A 189 -0.95 21.92 10.16
C ALA A 189 -1.20 22.91 9.01
N ALA A 190 -1.30 22.42 7.77
CA ALA A 190 -1.55 23.25 6.58
C ALA A 190 -2.92 23.94 6.60
N ILE A 191 -3.91 23.35 7.27
CA ILE A 191 -5.27 23.94 7.39
C ILE A 191 -5.50 24.69 8.70
N GLN A 192 -4.55 24.65 9.65
CA GLN A 192 -4.74 25.21 11.00
C GLN A 192 -4.94 26.73 10.98
N ASP A 193 -4.29 27.43 10.05
CA ASP A 193 -4.35 28.89 9.92
C ASP A 193 -5.42 29.36 8.94
N LEU A 194 -6.15 28.45 8.29
CA LEU A 194 -7.24 28.84 7.40
C LEU A 194 -8.42 29.35 8.22
N PRO A 195 -9.06 30.48 7.83
CA PRO A 195 -10.25 30.96 8.52
C PRO A 195 -11.35 29.89 8.44
N PRO A 196 -12.16 29.71 9.50
CA PRO A 196 -13.27 28.78 9.45
C PRO A 196 -14.18 29.16 8.28
N GLY A 197 -14.30 28.25 7.31
CA GLY A 197 -15.19 28.44 6.17
C GLY A 197 -16.65 28.55 6.64
N PRO A 198 -17.55 29.11 5.79
CA PRO A 198 -18.97 29.12 6.07
C PRO A 198 -19.44 27.69 6.40
N CYS A 199 -20.02 27.54 7.59
CA CYS A 199 -20.40 26.24 8.12
C CYS A 199 -21.62 25.74 7.34
N GLY A 200 -21.48 24.66 6.58
CA GLY A 200 -22.61 23.91 6.04
C GLY A 200 -22.97 24.16 4.58
N ASP A 201 -22.00 24.34 3.67
CA ASP A 201 -22.27 24.08 2.26
C ASP A 201 -22.47 22.55 2.07
N PRO A 202 -23.70 22.09 1.72
CA PRO A 202 -23.96 20.67 1.52
C PRO A 202 -23.49 20.18 0.13
N SER A 203 -22.96 21.07 -0.70
CA SER A 203 -22.55 20.73 -2.07
C SER A 203 -21.41 19.69 -2.04
N PRO A 204 -21.44 18.70 -2.95
CA PRO A 204 -20.41 17.68 -3.01
C PRO A 204 -19.07 18.32 -3.39
N ALA A 205 -17.94 17.77 -2.94
CA ALA A 205 -16.60 18.33 -3.21
C ALA A 205 -16.29 18.51 -4.71
N ILE A 206 -16.90 17.69 -5.58
CA ILE A 206 -16.79 17.82 -7.04
C ILE A 206 -17.34 19.16 -7.58
N SER A 207 -18.25 19.81 -6.85
CA SER A 207 -18.77 21.14 -7.21
C SER A 207 -17.71 22.25 -7.12
N LEU A 208 -16.57 21.99 -6.47
CA LEU A 208 -15.43 22.90 -6.44
C LEU A 208 -14.61 22.86 -7.73
N LEU A 209 -14.89 21.90 -8.63
CA LEU A 209 -14.17 21.73 -9.88
C LEU A 209 -15.01 22.26 -11.05
N ASP A 210 -14.44 23.21 -11.79
CA ASP A 210 -15.00 23.64 -13.07
C ASP A 210 -14.60 22.67 -14.19
N ASN A 211 -15.46 22.53 -15.20
CA ASN A 211 -15.19 21.74 -16.41
C ASN A 211 -14.72 20.30 -16.15
N VAL A 212 -15.38 19.60 -15.22
CA VAL A 212 -15.06 18.21 -14.84
C VAL A 212 -14.80 17.28 -16.04
N PRO A 213 -15.60 17.30 -17.13
CA PRO A 213 -15.32 16.43 -18.29
C PRO A 213 -13.97 16.70 -18.97
N GLU A 214 -13.52 17.95 -19.01
CA GLU A 214 -12.21 18.33 -19.56
C GLU A 214 -11.08 17.88 -18.63
N LEU A 215 -11.25 18.06 -17.32
CA LEU A 215 -10.29 17.59 -16.32
C LEU A 215 -10.14 16.06 -16.37
N GLU A 216 -11.25 15.34 -16.46
CA GLU A 216 -11.27 13.87 -16.62
C GLU A 216 -10.46 13.47 -17.87
N THR A 217 -10.75 14.09 -19.02
CA THR A 217 -10.03 13.83 -20.27
C THR A 217 -8.51 14.08 -20.13
N ARG A 218 -8.12 15.21 -19.52
CA ARG A 218 -6.71 15.56 -19.29
C ARG A 218 -6.01 14.57 -18.37
N LEU A 219 -6.67 14.11 -17.31
CA LEU A 219 -6.11 13.12 -16.40
C LEU A 219 -5.90 11.78 -17.11
N LEU A 220 -6.86 11.34 -17.92
CA LEU A 220 -6.72 10.08 -18.66
C LEU A 220 -5.65 10.16 -19.76
N LEU A 221 -5.45 11.32 -20.38
CA LEU A 221 -4.36 11.53 -21.34
C LEU A 221 -2.97 11.36 -20.71
N LEU A 222 -2.82 11.59 -19.39
CA LEU A 222 -1.56 11.31 -18.68
C LEU A 222 -1.26 9.80 -18.56
N GLU A 223 -2.31 8.98 -18.54
CA GLU A 223 -2.22 7.51 -18.48
C GLU A 223 -2.20 6.86 -19.88
N ALA A 224 -2.46 7.64 -20.92
CA ALA A 224 -2.49 7.15 -22.30
C ALA A 224 -1.08 6.82 -22.82
N PRO A 225 -0.97 5.93 -23.82
CA PRO A 225 0.32 5.67 -24.46
C PRO A 225 0.93 6.95 -25.02
N SER A 226 2.26 7.06 -24.96
CA SER A 226 2.98 8.23 -25.49
C SER A 226 2.62 8.51 -26.95
N GLY A 227 2.31 9.77 -27.25
CA GLY A 227 1.86 10.21 -28.59
C GLY A 227 0.34 10.15 -28.81
N THR A 228 -0.44 9.76 -27.80
CA THR A 228 -1.91 9.89 -27.85
C THR A 228 -2.29 11.35 -27.60
N GLU A 229 -2.77 12.04 -28.64
CA GLU A 229 -3.21 13.43 -28.55
C GLU A 229 -4.69 13.56 -28.11
N GLU A 230 -5.52 12.57 -28.46
CA GLU A 230 -6.95 12.55 -28.17
C GLU A 230 -7.42 11.13 -27.82
N LEU A 231 -8.35 11.03 -26.87
CA LEU A 231 -9.01 9.77 -26.52
C LEU A 231 -10.42 9.72 -27.11
N ARG A 232 -10.76 8.62 -27.78
CA ARG A 232 -12.09 8.42 -28.35
C ARG A 232 -13.10 8.05 -27.26
N SER A 233 -14.10 8.90 -27.05
CA SER A 233 -15.18 8.61 -26.10
C SER A 233 -15.97 7.34 -26.51
N ILE A 234 -16.21 6.46 -25.54
CA ILE A 234 -17.02 5.24 -25.71
C ILE A 234 -17.97 5.06 -24.52
N PRO A 235 -19.18 4.53 -24.73
CA PRO A 235 -20.01 4.08 -23.61
C PRO A 235 -19.47 2.77 -23.03
N TRP A 236 -19.78 2.48 -21.76
CA TRP A 236 -19.37 1.22 -21.11
C TRP A 236 -19.85 -0.04 -21.84
N THR A 237 -21.02 0.02 -22.50
CA THR A 237 -21.54 -1.08 -23.34
C THR A 237 -20.62 -1.46 -24.51
N GLN A 238 -19.72 -0.57 -24.93
CA GLN A 238 -18.72 -0.85 -25.97
C GLN A 238 -17.35 -1.25 -25.39
N ALA A 239 -17.11 -1.05 -24.09
CA ALA A 239 -15.81 -1.28 -23.46
C ALA A 239 -15.33 -2.74 -23.61
N ALA A 240 -16.24 -3.72 -23.55
CA ALA A 240 -15.91 -5.12 -23.82
C ALA A 240 -15.24 -5.32 -25.19
N SER A 241 -15.84 -4.76 -26.24
CA SER A 241 -15.37 -4.91 -27.62
C SER A 241 -14.13 -4.07 -27.93
N CYS A 242 -14.03 -2.88 -27.33
CA CYS A 242 -12.94 -1.92 -27.58
C CYS A 242 -11.69 -2.21 -26.74
N SER A 243 -11.86 -2.73 -25.53
CA SER A 243 -10.79 -2.90 -24.53
C SER A 243 -10.59 -4.36 -24.13
N VAL A 244 -11.60 -4.99 -23.54
CA VAL A 244 -11.47 -6.32 -22.90
C VAL A 244 -11.02 -7.39 -23.89
N LEU A 245 -11.75 -7.56 -25.00
CA LEU A 245 -11.44 -8.57 -26.02
C LEU A 245 -10.07 -8.37 -26.66
N PRO A 246 -9.70 -7.17 -27.14
CA PRO A 246 -8.37 -6.92 -27.64
C PRO A 246 -7.27 -7.20 -26.61
N ASN A 247 -7.49 -6.87 -25.34
CA ASN A 247 -6.51 -7.10 -24.29
C ASN A 247 -6.36 -8.58 -23.96
N TRP A 248 -7.45 -9.36 -23.94
CA TRP A 248 -7.38 -10.82 -23.88
C TRP A 248 -6.61 -11.39 -25.07
N HIS A 249 -6.83 -10.86 -26.27
CA HIS A 249 -6.09 -11.27 -27.46
C HIS A 249 -4.58 -11.02 -27.32
N VAL A 250 -4.19 -9.85 -26.85
CA VAL A 250 -2.78 -9.50 -26.59
C VAL A 250 -2.20 -10.42 -25.53
N LEU A 251 -2.88 -10.59 -24.39
CA LEU A 251 -2.42 -11.41 -23.27
C LEU A 251 -2.20 -12.87 -23.69
N CYS A 252 -3.19 -13.48 -24.36
CA CYS A 252 -3.05 -14.85 -24.86
C CYS A 252 -1.97 -14.99 -25.95
N ARG A 253 -1.72 -13.94 -26.76
CA ARG A 253 -0.64 -13.97 -27.75
C ARG A 253 0.74 -13.88 -27.10
N LEU A 254 0.91 -12.98 -26.13
CA LEU A 254 2.18 -12.82 -25.39
C LEU A 254 2.55 -14.11 -24.65
N HIS A 255 1.55 -14.87 -24.19
CA HIS A 255 1.75 -16.14 -23.47
C HIS A 255 1.30 -17.36 -24.27
N ALA A 256 1.31 -17.29 -25.61
CA ALA A 256 0.83 -18.38 -26.46
C ALA A 256 1.54 -19.71 -26.18
N PHE A 257 2.84 -19.67 -25.85
CA PHE A 257 3.62 -20.86 -25.51
C PHE A 257 3.11 -21.57 -24.24
N LYS A 258 2.56 -20.82 -23.26
CA LYS A 258 1.98 -21.38 -22.03
C LYS A 258 0.63 -22.06 -22.28
N LEU A 259 -0.08 -21.59 -23.31
CA LEU A 259 -1.38 -22.13 -23.73
C LEU A 259 -1.23 -23.22 -24.80
N TYR A 260 -0.01 -23.53 -25.21
CA TYR A 260 0.26 -24.54 -26.23
C TYR A 260 -0.11 -25.93 -25.72
N ASN A 261 -0.80 -26.72 -26.55
CA ASN A 261 -1.35 -28.04 -26.22
C ASN A 261 -2.38 -28.06 -25.07
N LEU A 262 -2.82 -26.93 -24.54
CA LEU A 262 -3.92 -26.90 -23.57
C LEU A 262 -5.25 -26.80 -24.29
N THR A 263 -6.14 -27.72 -23.95
CA THR A 263 -7.53 -27.76 -24.43
C THR A 263 -8.49 -27.31 -23.34
N LEU A 264 -9.74 -27.09 -23.72
CA LEU A 264 -10.81 -26.74 -22.80
C LEU A 264 -11.01 -27.83 -21.72
N GLY A 265 -10.83 -29.11 -22.08
CA GLY A 265 -10.90 -30.25 -21.16
C GLY A 265 -9.78 -30.28 -20.10
N ASP A 266 -8.64 -29.64 -20.38
CA ASP A 266 -7.47 -29.61 -19.47
C ASP A 266 -7.59 -28.55 -18.36
N LEU A 267 -8.59 -27.66 -18.42
CA LEU A 267 -8.73 -26.55 -17.48
C LEU A 267 -8.76 -26.98 -16.00
N PRO A 268 -9.62 -27.92 -15.56
CA PRO A 268 -9.72 -28.24 -14.13
C PRO A 268 -8.39 -28.73 -13.57
N ARG A 269 -7.69 -29.59 -14.31
CA ARG A 269 -6.36 -30.09 -13.93
C ARG A 269 -5.34 -28.96 -13.87
N THR A 270 -5.41 -28.02 -14.80
CA THR A 270 -4.51 -26.86 -14.87
C THR A 270 -4.75 -25.91 -13.70
N MET A 271 -6.01 -25.61 -13.38
CA MET A 271 -6.39 -24.73 -12.28
C MET A 271 -6.08 -25.32 -10.91
N ALA A 272 -6.23 -26.63 -10.73
CA ALA A 272 -5.81 -27.33 -9.51
C ALA A 272 -4.29 -27.26 -9.25
N ASN A 273 -3.49 -26.98 -10.29
CA ASN A 273 -2.03 -26.90 -10.21
C ASN A 273 -1.50 -25.50 -10.59
N LEU A 274 -2.29 -24.44 -10.37
CA LEU A 274 -1.98 -23.08 -10.83
C LEU A 274 -0.62 -22.56 -10.33
N ASP A 275 -0.21 -22.93 -9.12
CA ASP A 275 1.07 -22.50 -8.53
C ASP A 275 2.28 -22.98 -9.33
N SER A 276 2.18 -24.15 -9.97
CA SER A 276 3.24 -24.67 -10.85
C SER A 276 3.40 -23.85 -12.14
N TYR A 277 2.35 -23.14 -12.56
CA TYR A 277 2.39 -22.20 -13.69
C TYR A 277 2.92 -20.81 -13.30
N GLY A 278 2.89 -20.49 -12.00
CA GLY A 278 3.41 -19.24 -11.42
C GLY A 278 4.90 -19.02 -11.68
N VAL A 279 5.71 -20.09 -11.58
CA VAL A 279 7.17 -20.06 -11.78
C VAL A 279 7.57 -19.50 -13.16
N VAL A 280 6.67 -19.57 -14.14
CA VAL A 280 6.93 -19.17 -15.53
C VAL A 280 6.74 -17.66 -15.74
N TRP A 281 6.41 -16.86 -14.72
CA TRP A 281 6.33 -15.40 -14.82
C TRP A 281 7.67 -14.70 -14.53
N GLY A 282 8.66 -15.44 -14.04
CA GLY A 282 10.00 -14.96 -13.71
C GLY A 282 10.39 -15.36 -12.29
N PRO A 283 11.69 -15.55 -12.00
CA PRO A 283 12.15 -16.00 -10.67
C PRO A 283 11.92 -14.96 -9.56
N ASP A 284 11.77 -13.68 -9.92
CA ASP A 284 11.63 -12.57 -8.98
C ASP A 284 10.18 -12.11 -8.77
N VAL A 285 9.21 -12.80 -9.37
CA VAL A 285 7.79 -12.47 -9.21
C VAL A 285 7.26 -13.17 -7.97
N ASP A 286 6.64 -12.40 -7.08
CA ASP A 286 5.94 -12.92 -5.91
C ASP A 286 4.91 -13.99 -6.30
N ALA A 287 4.78 -15.05 -5.48
CA ALA A 287 3.96 -16.21 -5.81
C ALA A 287 2.48 -15.84 -5.99
N ASP A 288 1.96 -14.92 -5.17
CA ASP A 288 0.56 -14.49 -5.23
C ASP A 288 0.32 -13.66 -6.50
N VAL A 289 1.26 -12.79 -6.85
CA VAL A 289 1.23 -12.04 -8.11
C VAL A 289 1.26 -12.99 -9.32
N ALA A 290 2.14 -13.99 -9.30
CA ALA A 290 2.26 -14.97 -10.37
C ALA A 290 0.98 -15.81 -10.51
N ARG A 291 0.32 -16.14 -9.39
CA ARG A 291 -0.97 -16.83 -9.37
C ARG A 291 -2.07 -15.97 -10.01
N GLU A 292 -2.18 -14.70 -9.63
CA GLU A 292 -3.14 -13.75 -10.21
C GLU A 292 -2.91 -13.50 -11.70
N CYS A 293 -1.65 -13.37 -12.15
CA CYS A 293 -1.31 -13.28 -13.57
C CYS A 293 -1.72 -14.54 -14.34
N SER A 294 -1.50 -15.73 -13.77
CA SER A 294 -1.90 -17.00 -14.37
C SER A 294 -3.42 -17.10 -14.50
N LYS A 295 -4.15 -16.74 -13.43
CA LYS A 295 -5.62 -16.70 -13.44
C LYS A 295 -6.15 -15.72 -14.48
N SER A 296 -5.55 -14.54 -14.61
CA SER A 296 -5.90 -13.55 -15.63
C SER A 296 -5.69 -14.09 -17.05
N LEU A 297 -4.59 -14.81 -17.29
CA LEU A 297 -4.32 -15.46 -18.57
C LEU A 297 -5.36 -16.54 -18.91
N PHE A 298 -5.71 -17.42 -17.96
CA PHE A 298 -6.74 -18.44 -18.19
C PHE A 298 -8.13 -17.86 -18.34
N THR A 299 -8.46 -16.78 -17.62
CA THR A 299 -9.70 -16.02 -17.80
C THR A 299 -9.82 -15.50 -19.24
N ALA A 300 -8.75 -14.87 -19.72
CA ALA A 300 -8.67 -14.37 -21.09
C ALA A 300 -8.75 -15.50 -22.14
N ALA A 301 -8.08 -16.62 -21.90
CA ALA A 301 -8.08 -17.76 -22.82
C ALA A 301 -9.47 -18.41 -22.91
N LEU A 302 -10.11 -18.68 -21.77
CA LEU A 302 -11.48 -19.20 -21.70
C LEU A 302 -12.46 -18.24 -22.38
N GLY A 303 -12.39 -16.95 -22.04
CA GLY A 303 -13.27 -15.95 -22.63
C GLY A 303 -13.11 -15.81 -24.15
N ARG A 304 -11.88 -15.95 -24.68
CA ARG A 304 -11.64 -15.98 -26.13
C ARG A 304 -12.19 -17.24 -26.81
N VAL A 305 -12.08 -18.41 -26.18
CA VAL A 305 -12.67 -19.63 -26.72
C VAL A 305 -14.18 -19.49 -26.76
N LEU A 306 -14.82 -19.09 -25.66
CA LEU A 306 -16.27 -18.92 -25.59
C LEU A 306 -16.77 -17.90 -26.62
N THR A 307 -16.11 -16.75 -26.75
CA THR A 307 -16.51 -15.74 -27.76
C THR A 307 -16.34 -16.20 -29.20
N ARG A 308 -15.36 -17.08 -29.48
CA ARG A 308 -15.23 -17.74 -30.79
C ARG A 308 -16.38 -18.72 -31.05
N GLU A 309 -16.85 -19.41 -30.02
CA GLU A 309 -17.99 -20.33 -30.09
C GLU A 309 -19.36 -19.61 -29.93
N GLY A 310 -19.43 -18.32 -30.26
CA GLY A 310 -20.69 -17.56 -30.36
C GLY A 310 -21.20 -16.92 -29.06
N TRP A 311 -20.44 -16.99 -27.97
CA TRP A 311 -20.79 -16.27 -26.75
C TRP A 311 -20.52 -14.76 -26.90
N TYR A 312 -21.33 -13.92 -26.27
CA TYR A 312 -21.07 -12.48 -26.20
C TYR A 312 -20.65 -12.08 -24.79
N ILE A 313 -19.87 -11.00 -24.69
CA ILE A 313 -19.46 -10.44 -23.40
C ILE A 313 -20.49 -9.39 -23.00
N ASP A 314 -21.10 -9.60 -21.85
CA ASP A 314 -21.86 -8.60 -21.11
C ASP A 314 -20.94 -8.00 -20.04
N HIS A 315 -20.60 -6.72 -20.20
CA HIS A 315 -19.61 -6.04 -19.37
C HIS A 315 -20.13 -4.67 -18.92
N ALA A 316 -19.88 -4.41 -17.65
CA ALA A 316 -19.97 -3.11 -17.01
C ALA A 316 -18.86 -3.03 -15.96
N PRO A 317 -18.49 -1.85 -15.46
CA PRO A 317 -17.48 -1.75 -14.40
C PRO A 317 -17.78 -2.66 -13.20
N GLY A 318 -16.80 -3.49 -12.82
CA GLY A 318 -16.95 -4.44 -11.70
C GLY A 318 -17.77 -5.68 -12.05
N TYR A 319 -18.22 -5.81 -13.30
CA TYR A 319 -19.08 -6.87 -13.80
C TYR A 319 -18.62 -7.39 -15.16
N LEU A 320 -18.28 -8.68 -15.25
CA LEU A 320 -17.95 -9.32 -16.52
C LEU A 320 -18.61 -10.69 -16.59
N ARG A 321 -19.48 -10.88 -17.57
CA ARG A 321 -20.14 -12.15 -17.85
C ARG A 321 -20.08 -12.49 -19.32
N LEU A 322 -20.01 -13.79 -19.59
CA LEU A 322 -20.17 -14.35 -20.93
C LEU A 322 -21.56 -14.96 -21.01
N ARG A 323 -22.29 -14.63 -22.06
CA ARG A 323 -23.67 -15.09 -22.26
C ARG A 323 -23.84 -15.80 -23.60
N CYS A 324 -24.61 -16.88 -23.58
CA CYS A 324 -25.07 -17.60 -24.76
C CYS A 324 -26.45 -18.20 -24.47
N LEU A 325 -27.48 -17.80 -25.21
CA LEU A 325 -28.87 -18.22 -24.99
C LEU A 325 -29.30 -17.97 -23.52
N ASN A 326 -29.59 -19.04 -22.78
CA ASN A 326 -30.02 -19.02 -21.37
C ASN A 326 -28.87 -19.30 -20.40
N HIS A 327 -27.62 -19.32 -20.89
CA HIS A 327 -26.44 -19.59 -20.09
C HIS A 327 -25.66 -18.30 -19.83
N GLU A 328 -25.19 -18.16 -18.59
CA GLU A 328 -24.32 -17.08 -18.14
C GLU A 328 -23.13 -17.68 -17.39
N ILE A 329 -21.94 -17.20 -17.69
CA ILE A 329 -20.70 -17.60 -17.04
C ILE A 329 -19.95 -16.35 -16.57
N ASP A 330 -19.51 -16.38 -15.32
CA ASP A 330 -18.45 -15.51 -14.81
C ASP A 330 -17.13 -16.26 -14.94
N PRO A 331 -16.26 -15.92 -15.92
CA PRO A 331 -15.09 -16.73 -16.21
C PRO A 331 -14.11 -16.72 -15.04
N ALA A 332 -13.93 -15.60 -14.34
CA ALA A 332 -13.00 -15.51 -13.22
C ALA A 332 -13.48 -16.34 -12.03
N ARG A 333 -14.78 -16.26 -11.70
CA ARG A 333 -15.37 -17.06 -10.63
C ARG A 333 -15.39 -18.55 -10.97
N LEU A 334 -15.70 -18.92 -12.20
CA LEU A 334 -15.67 -20.33 -12.62
C LEU A 334 -14.27 -20.93 -12.46
N LEU A 335 -13.21 -20.16 -12.77
CA LEU A 335 -11.84 -20.61 -12.56
C LEU A 335 -11.48 -20.74 -11.07
N ASP A 336 -12.04 -19.89 -10.19
CA ASP A 336 -11.90 -20.06 -8.73
C ASP A 336 -12.59 -21.35 -8.25
N GLU A 337 -13.79 -21.62 -8.76
CA GLU A 337 -14.52 -22.86 -8.48
C GLU A 337 -13.72 -24.07 -8.96
N MET A 338 -13.12 -24.03 -10.16
CA MET A 338 -12.24 -25.07 -10.69
C MET A 338 -10.98 -25.32 -9.87
N ALA A 339 -10.48 -24.31 -9.17
CA ALA A 339 -9.32 -24.47 -8.29
C ALA A 339 -9.68 -25.13 -6.95
N SER A 340 -10.96 -25.24 -6.62
CA SER A 340 -11.45 -25.93 -5.42
C SER A 340 -11.28 -27.45 -5.56
N PRO A 341 -10.89 -28.17 -4.49
CA PRO A 341 -10.81 -29.63 -4.50
C PRO A 341 -12.17 -30.32 -4.73
N GLU A 342 -13.28 -29.62 -4.54
CA GLU A 342 -14.63 -30.13 -4.77
C GLU A 342 -15.02 -30.17 -6.25
N PHE A 343 -14.30 -29.43 -7.10
CA PHE A 343 -14.62 -29.33 -8.52
C PHE A 343 -13.97 -30.48 -9.30
N THR A 344 -14.78 -31.39 -9.81
CA THR A 344 -14.30 -32.60 -10.48
C THR A 344 -14.23 -32.45 -12.01
N PRO A 345 -13.35 -33.23 -12.69
CA PRO A 345 -13.36 -33.29 -14.15
C PRO A 345 -14.72 -33.67 -14.74
N GLU A 346 -15.49 -34.54 -14.08
CA GLU A 346 -16.82 -34.96 -14.55
C GLU A 346 -17.81 -33.78 -14.52
N THR A 347 -17.76 -32.97 -13.46
CA THR A 347 -18.57 -31.74 -13.34
C THR A 347 -18.28 -30.81 -14.52
N TRP A 348 -16.99 -30.68 -14.89
CA TRP A 348 -16.60 -29.88 -16.04
C TRP A 348 -17.13 -30.43 -17.37
N HIS A 349 -17.00 -31.73 -17.60
CA HIS A 349 -17.51 -32.36 -18.83
C HIS A 349 -19.03 -32.22 -18.95
N GLU A 350 -19.77 -32.31 -17.84
CA GLU A 350 -21.22 -32.06 -17.84
C GLU A 350 -21.54 -30.60 -18.22
N MET A 351 -20.79 -29.63 -17.69
CA MET A 351 -20.94 -28.22 -18.05
C MET A 351 -20.65 -27.97 -19.53
N LEU A 352 -19.56 -28.53 -20.06
CA LEU A 352 -19.21 -28.43 -21.48
C LEU A 352 -20.29 -29.04 -22.38
N SER A 353 -20.80 -30.22 -22.03
CA SER A 353 -21.89 -30.88 -22.75
C SER A 353 -23.17 -30.04 -22.74
N ARG A 354 -23.52 -29.45 -21.58
CA ARG A 354 -24.68 -28.56 -21.45
C ARG A 354 -24.56 -27.29 -22.31
N TRP A 355 -23.33 -26.82 -22.52
CA TRP A 355 -23.03 -25.64 -23.33
C TRP A 355 -22.75 -25.96 -24.81
N ASP A 356 -22.83 -27.22 -25.21
CA ASP A 356 -22.47 -27.71 -26.54
C ASP A 356 -21.04 -27.31 -26.97
N LEU A 357 -20.10 -27.41 -26.03
CA LEU A 357 -18.69 -27.07 -26.24
C LEU A 357 -17.83 -28.34 -26.31
N ASP A 358 -17.02 -28.44 -27.36
CA ASP A 358 -16.08 -29.53 -27.53
C ASP A 358 -14.88 -29.39 -26.54
N PRO A 359 -14.61 -30.38 -25.67
CA PRO A 359 -13.49 -30.33 -24.73
C PRO A 359 -12.13 -30.25 -25.43
N THR A 360 -12.01 -30.63 -26.70
CA THR A 360 -10.76 -30.58 -27.48
C THR A 360 -10.43 -29.18 -28.01
N LEU A 361 -11.32 -28.19 -27.81
CA LEU A 361 -11.09 -26.82 -28.27
C LEU A 361 -9.79 -26.25 -27.65
N PRO A 362 -8.85 -25.75 -28.48
CA PRO A 362 -7.59 -25.23 -27.96
C PRO A 362 -7.81 -23.88 -27.26
N LEU A 363 -7.17 -23.70 -26.10
CA LEU A 363 -7.11 -22.44 -25.36
C LEU A 363 -6.14 -21.44 -25.98
N GLY A 364 -5.06 -21.96 -26.55
CA GLY A 364 -4.08 -21.16 -27.27
C GLY A 364 -4.68 -20.51 -28.53
N PRO A 365 -4.07 -19.41 -29.02
CA PRO A 365 -4.40 -18.93 -30.35
C PRO A 365 -4.18 -20.07 -31.35
N ARG A 366 -5.15 -20.31 -32.24
CA ARG A 366 -4.90 -21.18 -33.40
C ARG A 366 -3.75 -20.52 -34.15
N TYR A 367 -2.59 -21.16 -34.18
CA TYR A 367 -1.63 -20.91 -35.24
C TYR A 367 -2.39 -21.31 -36.50
N GLN A 368 -3.05 -20.34 -37.14
CA GLN A 368 -3.26 -20.45 -38.57
C GLN A 368 -1.85 -20.68 -39.08
N ALA A 369 -1.55 -21.92 -39.45
CA ALA A 369 -0.33 -22.23 -40.16
C ALA A 369 -0.31 -21.21 -41.27
N ALA A 370 0.51 -20.18 -41.11
CA ALA A 370 0.64 -19.14 -42.10
C ALA A 370 0.93 -19.92 -43.37
N GLN A 371 0.04 -19.80 -44.35
CA GLN A 371 0.29 -20.32 -45.68
C GLN A 371 1.58 -19.64 -46.13
N MET A 372 2.70 -20.32 -45.88
CA MET A 372 4.02 -20.00 -46.40
C MET A 372 4.13 -20.58 -47.79
#